data_AF-A0A383BXH0-F1
#
_entry.id   AF-A0A383BXH0-F1
#
_cell.length_a   1.000
_cell.length_b   1.000
_cell.length_c   1.000
_cell.angle_alpha   90.00
_cell.angle_beta   90.00
_cell.angle_gamma   90.00
#
_symmetry.space_group_name_H-M   'P 1'
#
loop_
_entity.id
_entity.type
_entity.pdbx_description
1 polymer ?
#
loop_
_entity_poly.entity_id
_entity_poly.type
_entity_poly.pdbx_seq_one_letter_code
_entity_poly.pdbx_strand_id
1 'polypeptide(L)' 'CIDADAIATAIMVKGAESGMEWINSLDDVEALVIVKNKNGDLITNISHGFTYH' A
#
# COMPACT_ATOMS: atom_id res chain seq x y z
N CYS A 1 -0.26 16.13 2.98
CA CYS A 1 -1.45 15.35 3.36
C CYS A 1 -2.36 15.03 2.18
N ILE A 2 -2.59 15.98 1.25
CA ILE A 2 -3.42 15.73 0.05
C ILE A 2 -2.89 14.54 -0.76
N ASP A 3 -1.56 14.47 -0.98
CA ASP A 3 -0.96 13.42 -1.78
C ASP A 3 -1.15 12.03 -1.14
N ALA A 4 -0.91 11.91 0.17
CA ALA A 4 -1.10 10.66 0.90
C ALA A 4 -2.57 10.16 0.84
N ASP A 5 -3.54 11.06 0.95
CA ASP A 5 -4.97 10.71 0.90
C ASP A 5 -5.40 10.28 -0.52
N ALA A 6 -4.93 11.00 -1.54
CA ALA A 6 -5.15 10.65 -2.94
C ALA A 6 -4.51 9.29 -3.28
N ILE A 7 -3.28 9.06 -2.82
CA ILE A 7 -2.54 7.81 -3.02
C ILE A 7 -3.25 6.65 -2.31
N ALA A 8 -3.66 6.81 -1.05
CA ALA A 8 -4.40 5.80 -0.32
C ALA A 8 -5.70 5.42 -1.03
N THR A 9 -6.45 6.41 -1.52
CA THR A 9 -7.67 6.19 -2.30
C THR A 9 -7.39 5.44 -3.60
N ALA A 10 -6.31 5.81 -4.31
CA ALA A 10 -5.92 5.13 -5.54
C ALA A 10 -5.54 3.66 -5.30
N ILE A 11 -4.82 3.34 -4.22
CA ILE A 11 -4.49 1.96 -3.84
C ILE A 11 -5.77 1.16 -3.54
N MET A 12 -6.71 1.74 -2.80
CA MET A 12 -7.98 1.06 -2.48
C MET A 12 -8.78 0.68 -3.73
N VAL A 13 -8.70 1.48 -4.80
CA VAL A 13 -9.34 1.18 -6.09
C VAL A 13 -8.55 0.17 -6.92
N LYS A 14 -7.22 0.29 -6.95
CA LYS A 14 -6.32 -0.62 -7.71
C LYS A 14 -6.26 -2.02 -7.11
N GLY A 15 -6.52 -2.16 -5.82
CA GLY A 15 -6.27 -3.37 -5.07
C GLY A 15 -4.81 -3.48 -4.63
N ALA A 16 -4.54 -4.39 -3.70
CA ALA A 16 -3.25 -4.46 -3.01
C ALA A 16 -2.08 -4.81 -3.93
N GLU A 17 -2.21 -5.80 -4.81
CA GLU A 17 -1.11 -6.25 -5.68
C GLU A 17 -0.67 -5.14 -6.65
N SER A 18 -1.58 -4.67 -7.51
CA SER A 18 -1.29 -3.57 -8.45
C SER A 18 -0.99 -2.24 -7.75
N GLY A 19 -1.59 -2.00 -6.59
CA GLY A 19 -1.30 -0.83 -5.75
C GLY A 19 0.14 -0.84 -5.23
N MET A 20 0.63 -1.98 -4.75
CA MET A 20 2.00 -2.11 -4.24
C MET A 20 3.05 -1.99 -5.35
N GLU A 21 2.81 -2.59 -6.52
CA GLU A 21 3.70 -2.41 -7.69
C GLU A 21 3.82 -0.93 -8.08
N TRP A 22 2.70 -0.21 -8.09
CA TRP A 22 2.69 1.21 -8.39
C TRP A 22 3.43 2.03 -7.32
N ILE A 23 3.17 1.79 -6.03
CA ILE A 23 3.87 2.50 -4.95
C ILE A 23 5.38 2.29 -5.01
N ASN A 24 5.83 1.07 -5.26
CA ASN A 24 7.26 0.77 -5.39
C ASN A 24 7.92 1.41 -6.62
N SER A 25 7.14 1.97 -7.55
CA SER A 25 7.64 2.75 -8.69
C SER A 25 7.72 4.25 -8.44
N LEU A 26 7.16 4.74 -7.33
CA LEU A 26 7.20 6.15 -6.94
C LEU A 26 8.41 6.39 -6.02
N ASP A 27 9.24 7.36 -6.39
CA ASP A 27 10.33 7.82 -5.52
C ASP A 27 9.73 8.52 -4.28
N ASP A 28 10.38 8.35 -3.13
CA ASP A 28 10.04 9.00 -1.85
C ASP A 28 8.60 8.78 -1.34
N VAL A 29 7.94 7.69 -1.75
CA VAL A 29 6.62 7.27 -1.23
C VAL A 29 6.73 5.97 -0.45
N GLU A 30 6.16 5.98 0.76
CA GLU A 30 6.12 4.82 1.65
C GLU A 30 4.66 4.46 1.98
N ALA A 31 4.36 3.16 2.02
CA ALA A 31 3.02 2.66 2.31
C ALA A 31 3.02 1.35 3.10
N LEU A 32 2.02 1.23 3.97
CA LEU A 32 1.62 0.02 4.67
C LEU A 32 0.18 -0.32 4.27
N VAL A 33 -0.02 -1.47 3.63
CA VAL A 33 -1.33 -1.92 3.16
C VAL A 33 -1.71 -3.22 3.86
N ILE A 34 -2.80 -3.20 4.61
CA ILE A 34 -3.35 -4.38 5.30
C ILE A 34 -4.55 -4.88 4.52
N VAL A 35 -4.52 -6.15 4.13
CA VAL A 35 -5.56 -6.80 3.33
C VAL A 35 -6.14 -7.96 4.11
N LYS A 36 -7.46 -8.09 4.13
CA LYS A 36 -8.12 -9.29 4.63
C LYS A 36 -8.28 -10.31 3.52
N ASN A 37 -7.69 -11.48 3.67
CA ASN A 37 -7.84 -12.57 2.70
C ASN A 37 -9.22 -13.25 2.83
N LYS A 38 -9.51 -14.20 1.94
CA LYS A 38 -10.79 -14.95 1.93
C LYS A 38 -11.02 -15.81 3.17
N ASN A 39 -9.94 -16.22 3.85
CA ASN A 39 -10.00 -17.01 5.08
C ASN A 39 -10.22 -16.13 6.32
N GLY A 40 -10.14 -14.81 6.15
CA GLY A 40 -10.30 -13.82 7.19
C GLY A 40 -8.99 -13.39 7.85
N ASP A 41 -7.85 -13.91 7.40
CA ASP A 41 -6.54 -13.51 7.90
C ASP A 41 -6.16 -12.11 7.39
N LEU A 42 -5.42 -11.37 8.20
CA LEU A 42 -4.84 -10.08 7.82
C LEU A 42 -3.44 -10.31 7.26
N ILE A 43 -3.22 -9.83 6.04
CA ILE A 43 -1.94 -9.88 5.33
C ILE A 43 -1.41 -8.45 5.23
N THR A 44 -0.16 -8.27 5.64
CA THR A 44 0.54 -6.99 5.61
C THR A 44 1.43 -6.90 4.39
N ASN A 45 1.33 -5.80 3.64
CA ASN A 45 2.20 -5.48 2.51
C ASN A 45 2.90 -4.14 2.79
N ILE A 46 4.20 -4.09 2.52
CA ILE A 46 5.08 -2.99 2.92
C ILE A 46 5.85 -2.55 1.67
N SER A 47 5.91 -1.25 1.40
CA SER A 47 6.70 -0.70 0.29
C SER A 47 8.20 -0.76 0.59
N HIS A 48 9.06 -0.71 -0.42
CA HIS A 48 10.51 -0.84 -0.23
C HIS A 48 11.12 0.18 0.76
N GLY A 49 10.60 1.40 0.83
CA GLY A 49 11.08 2.41 1.77
C GLY A 49 10.62 2.22 3.23
N PHE A 50 9.51 1.52 3.45
CA PHE A 50 8.87 1.49 4.77
C PHE A 50 9.56 0.49 5.70
N THR A 51 10.18 0.99 6.77
CA THR A 51 10.95 0.19 7.74
C THR A 51 10.32 0.30 9.14
N TYR A 52 10.14 -0.83 9.85
CA TYR A 52 9.73 -0.82 11.26
C TYR A 52 10.94 -0.50 12.15
N HIS A 53 10.88 0.60 12.90
CA HIS A 53 11.81 0.93 13.99
C HIS A 53 11.22 0.56 15.35
#